data_AF-A0A7Y5GC48-F1
#
_entry.id   AF-A0A7Y5GC48-F1
#
_cell.length_a   1.000
_cell.length_b   1.000
_cell.length_c   1.000
_cell.angle_alpha   90.00
_cell.angle_beta   90.00
_cell.angle_gamma   90.00
#
_symmetry.space_group_name_H-M   'P 1'
#
loop_
_entity.id
_entity.type
_entity.pdbx_description
1 polymer ?
#
loop_
_entity_poly.entity_id
_entity_poly.type
_entity_poly.pdbx_seq_one_letter_code
_entity_poly.pdbx_strand_id
1 'polypeptide(L)'
;MVHPIRSGRRGFTIVELMIVLTIVGILVSIAIPIYQKSIIRAKESVLKSNLFTLRTVIDEYTYDKQKAPQSLQDLVSDGYLRQVPVDPMTGSDSTWKIIMEDAMNSIDQTEPGIFDVKSGSDRISLEGTPYSEW
;
A
#
# COMPACT_ATOMS: atom_id res chain seq x y z
N MET A 1 71.27 17.94 -14.48
CA MET A 1 70.47 19.14 -14.12
C MET A 1 69.02 18.83 -14.45
N VAL A 2 68.19 18.53 -13.45
CA VAL A 2 66.77 18.13 -13.63
C VAL A 2 65.93 19.05 -12.75
N HIS A 3 65.04 19.84 -13.36
CA HIS A 3 64.11 20.72 -12.63
C HIS A 3 62.85 19.93 -12.27
N PRO A 4 62.47 19.83 -10.98
CA PRO A 4 61.23 19.17 -10.59
C PRO A 4 60.02 20.04 -10.94
N ILE A 5 59.10 19.48 -11.73
CA ILE A 5 57.80 20.10 -12.01
C ILE A 5 56.99 20.10 -10.71
N ARG A 6 56.83 21.27 -10.09
CA ARG A 6 55.93 21.43 -8.95
C ARG A 6 54.49 21.28 -9.44
N SER A 7 53.93 20.10 -9.25
CA SER A 7 52.49 19.85 -9.26
C SER A 7 51.85 20.67 -8.12
N GLY A 8 51.20 21.78 -8.48
CA GLY A 8 50.42 22.57 -7.54
C GLY A 8 49.20 21.79 -7.09
N ARG A 9 49.16 21.34 -5.83
CA ARG A 9 47.96 20.80 -5.21
C ARG A 9 46.96 21.94 -5.00
N ARG A 10 46.03 22.11 -5.95
CA ARG A 10 44.85 22.97 -5.77
C ARG A 10 43.89 22.27 -4.81
N GLY A 11 43.67 22.84 -3.63
CA GLY A 11 42.63 22.40 -2.69
C GLY A 11 41.27 23.02 -3.03
N PHE A 12 40.19 22.35 -2.65
CA PHE A 12 38.82 22.88 -2.73
C PHE A 12 38.67 24.11 -1.83
N THR A 13 37.92 25.12 -2.30
CA THR A 13 37.61 26.29 -1.48
C THR A 13 36.36 26.02 -0.60
N ILE A 14 36.27 26.69 0.55
CA ILE A 14 35.06 26.61 1.39
C ILE A 14 33.82 27.09 0.61
N VAL A 15 33.98 28.11 -0.23
CA VAL A 15 32.90 28.65 -1.08
C VAL A 15 32.39 27.61 -2.06
N GLU A 16 33.27 26.82 -2.67
CA GLU A 16 32.91 25.75 -3.61
C GLU A 16 32.09 24.66 -2.91
N LEU A 17 32.48 24.26 -1.70
CA LEU A 17 31.69 23.32 -0.91
C LEU A 17 30.32 23.89 -0.51
N MET A 18 30.23 25.18 -0.17
CA MET A 18 28.96 25.81 0.19
C MET A 18 27.98 25.82 -0.99
N ILE A 19 28.44 26.14 -2.20
CA ILE A 19 27.60 26.15 -3.40
C ILE A 19 27.09 24.73 -3.69
N VAL A 20 27.95 23.72 -3.59
CA VAL A 20 27.58 22.31 -3.79
C VAL A 20 26.51 21.87 -2.79
N LEU A 21 26.72 22.13 -1.49
CA LEU A 21 25.75 21.77 -0.46
C LEU A 21 24.42 22.51 -0.65
N THR A 22 24.46 23.76 -1.11
CA THR A 22 23.25 24.54 -1.41
C THR A 22 22.45 23.90 -2.55
N ILE A 23 23.10 23.54 -3.65
CA ILE A 23 22.44 22.88 -4.79
C ILE A 23 21.86 21.52 -4.36
N VAL A 24 22.63 20.71 -3.62
CA VAL A 24 22.16 19.43 -3.10
C VAL A 24 20.95 19.60 -2.18
N GLY A 25 20.95 20.61 -1.30
CA GLY A 25 19.83 20.92 -0.41
C GLY A 25 18.55 21.24 -1.18
N ILE A 26 18.64 22.01 -2.26
CA ILE A 26 17.49 22.33 -3.14
C ILE A 26 16.95 21.05 -3.79
N LEU A 27 17.83 20.20 -4.33
CA LEU A 27 17.44 18.95 -4.99
C LEU A 27 16.74 18.00 -4.02
N VAL A 28 17.29 17.80 -2.82
CA VAL A 28 16.72 16.91 -1.79
C VAL A 28 15.33 17.40 -1.35
N SER A 29 15.16 18.71 -1.21
CA SER A 29 13.89 19.33 -0.80
C SER A 29 12.75 19.01 -1.78
N ILE A 30 13.05 18.90 -3.08
CA ILE A 30 12.08 18.53 -4.13
C ILE A 30 11.95 17.01 -4.26
N ALA A 31 13.06 16.28 -4.13
CA ALA A 31 13.10 14.83 -4.35
C ALA A 31 12.31 14.04 -3.29
N ILE A 32 12.42 14.39 -2.01
CA ILE A 32 11.75 13.67 -0.91
C ILE A 32 10.22 13.59 -1.08
N PRO A 33 9.47 14.71 -1.26
CA PRO A 33 8.02 14.64 -1.39
C PRO A 33 7.58 13.90 -2.66
N ILE A 34 8.35 13.98 -3.76
CA ILE A 34 8.08 13.22 -4.99
C ILE A 34 8.22 11.72 -4.72
N TYR A 35 9.31 11.32 -4.05
CA TYR A 35 9.56 9.93 -3.70
C TYR A 35 8.46 9.37 -2.78
N GLN A 36 8.07 10.10 -1.74
CA GLN A 36 6.98 9.70 -0.83
C GLN A 36 5.66 9.50 -1.58
N LYS A 37 5.29 10.42 -2.48
CA LYS A 37 4.09 10.27 -3.31
C LYS A 37 4.17 9.04 -4.22
N SER A 38 5.33 8.73 -4.79
CA SER A 38 5.53 7.52 -5.61
C SER A 38 5.29 6.24 -4.81
N ILE A 39 5.81 6.16 -3.58
CA ILE A 39 5.58 5.02 -2.68
C ILE A 39 4.09 4.89 -2.33
N ILE A 40 3.40 5.99 -2.03
CA ILE A 40 1.96 5.96 -1.74
C ILE A 40 1.18 5.46 -2.97
N ARG A 41 1.47 5.96 -4.17
CA ARG A 41 0.82 5.47 -5.41
C ARG A 41 1.00 3.97 -5.62
N ALA A 42 2.20 3.45 -5.36
CA ALA A 42 2.45 2.02 -5.43
C ALA A 42 1.60 1.23 -4.42
N LYS A 43 1.53 1.71 -3.17
CA LYS A 43 0.66 1.12 -2.13
C LYS A 43 -0.82 1.18 -2.50
N GLU A 44 -1.30 2.28 -3.06
CA GLU A 44 -2.69 2.41 -3.54
C GLU A 44 -3.00 1.42 -4.67
N SER A 45 -2.07 1.21 -5.59
CA SER A 45 -2.21 0.22 -6.66
C SER A 45 -2.32 -1.21 -6.10
N VAL A 46 -1.48 -1.55 -5.13
CA VAL A 46 -1.52 -2.86 -4.45
C VAL A 46 -2.81 -3.00 -3.63
N LEU A 47 -3.25 -1.95 -2.94
CA LEU A 47 -4.49 -1.95 -2.16
C LEU A 47 -5.69 -2.28 -3.07
N LYS A 48 -5.82 -1.57 -4.19
CA LYS A 48 -6.90 -1.81 -5.17
C LYS A 48 -6.87 -3.23 -5.71
N SER A 49 -5.68 -3.75 -6.03
CA SER A 49 -5.52 -5.13 -6.50
C SER A 49 -5.92 -6.16 -5.45
N ASN A 50 -5.50 -5.96 -4.19
CA ASN A 50 -5.82 -6.85 -3.08
C ASN A 50 -7.32 -6.84 -2.78
N LEU A 51 -7.95 -5.65 -2.72
CA LEU A 51 -9.39 -5.51 -2.52
C LEU A 51 -10.20 -6.16 -3.63
N PHE A 52 -9.79 -5.96 -4.89
CA PHE A 52 -10.44 -6.62 -6.03
C PHE A 52 -10.35 -8.14 -5.89
N THR A 53 -9.15 -8.66 -5.59
CA THR A 53 -8.92 -10.10 -5.41
C THR A 53 -9.78 -10.65 -4.27
N LEU A 54 -9.78 -9.99 -3.11
CA LEU A 54 -10.58 -10.38 -1.94
C LEU A 54 -12.08 -10.44 -2.26
N ARG A 55 -12.62 -9.40 -2.90
CA ARG A 55 -14.03 -9.37 -3.32
C ARG A 55 -14.36 -10.50 -4.29
N THR A 56 -13.52 -10.73 -5.30
CA THR A 56 -13.71 -11.82 -6.26
C THR A 56 -13.73 -13.19 -5.59
N VAL A 57 -12.81 -13.47 -4.65
CA VAL A 57 -12.80 -14.77 -3.98
C VAL A 57 -13.94 -14.94 -2.97
N ILE A 58 -14.43 -13.85 -2.38
CA ILE A 58 -15.63 -13.86 -1.54
C ILE A 58 -16.84 -14.24 -2.40
N ASP A 59 -16.98 -13.62 -3.58
CA ASP A 59 -18.06 -13.93 -4.52
C ASP A 59 -17.99 -15.40 -4.98
N GLU A 60 -16.78 -15.89 -5.31
CA GLU A 60 -16.54 -17.28 -5.72
C GLU A 60 -16.88 -18.28 -4.61
N TYR A 61 -16.39 -18.03 -3.38
CA TYR A 61 -16.71 -18.85 -2.21
C TYR A 61 -18.22 -18.90 -1.97
N THR A 62 -18.87 -17.74 -2.02
CA THR A 62 -20.31 -17.60 -1.77
C THR A 62 -21.13 -18.34 -2.82
N TYR A 63 -20.69 -18.29 -4.09
CA TYR A 63 -21.30 -19.04 -5.18
C TYR A 63 -21.14 -20.56 -5.02
N ASP A 64 -19.95 -21.04 -4.70
CA ASP A 64 -19.68 -22.48 -4.61
C ASP A 64 -20.32 -23.12 -3.37
N LYS A 65 -20.26 -22.43 -2.23
CA LYS A 65 -20.73 -22.93 -0.93
C LYS A 65 -22.18 -22.60 -0.66
N GLN A 66 -22.79 -21.75 -1.51
CA GLN A 66 -24.12 -21.17 -1.30
C GLN A 66 -24.26 -20.46 0.06
N LYS A 67 -23.13 -19.99 0.60
CA LYS A 67 -23.01 -19.33 1.91
C LYS A 67 -21.80 -18.41 1.88
N ALA A 68 -21.97 -17.18 2.34
CA ALA A 68 -20.86 -16.23 2.46
C ALA A 68 -19.90 -16.61 3.60
N PRO A 69 -18.58 -16.31 3.46
CA PRO A 69 -17.60 -16.62 4.49
C PRO A 69 -17.90 -15.81 5.77
N GLN A 70 -17.56 -16.34 6.93
CA GLN A 70 -17.70 -15.65 8.22
C GLN A 70 -16.43 -14.87 8.57
N SER A 71 -15.28 -15.34 8.07
CA SER A 71 -13.98 -14.71 8.25
C SER A 71 -13.16 -14.79 6.97
N LEU A 72 -12.19 -13.87 6.80
CA LEU A 72 -11.22 -13.98 5.70
C LEU A 72 -10.34 -15.24 5.80
N GLN A 73 -10.27 -15.85 6.98
CA GLN A 73 -9.51 -17.08 7.20
C GLN A 73 -10.24 -18.31 6.62
N ASP A 74 -11.56 -18.24 6.44
CA ASP A 74 -12.34 -19.31 5.82
C ASP A 74 -11.91 -19.49 4.36
N LEU A 75 -11.67 -18.37 3.67
CA LEU A 75 -11.16 -18.35 2.29
C LEU A 75 -9.78 -19.03 2.16
N VAL A 76 -8.95 -18.94 3.19
CA VAL A 76 -7.64 -19.61 3.21
C VAL A 76 -7.80 -21.10 3.49
N SER A 77 -8.62 -21.44 4.49
CA SER A 77 -8.84 -22.82 4.94
C SER A 77 -9.49 -23.68 3.86
N ASP A 78 -10.39 -23.09 3.08
CA ASP A 78 -11.10 -23.75 1.99
C ASP A 78 -10.36 -23.66 0.63
N GLY A 79 -9.19 -22.99 0.59
CA GLY A 79 -8.29 -23.02 -0.55
C GLY A 79 -8.51 -21.96 -1.64
N TYR A 80 -9.42 -21.00 -1.43
CA TYR A 80 -9.63 -19.86 -2.34
C TYR A 80 -8.47 -18.86 -2.28
N LEU A 81 -7.84 -18.73 -1.12
CA LEU A 81 -6.65 -17.92 -0.91
C LEU A 81 -5.51 -18.77 -0.36
N ARG A 82 -4.27 -18.45 -0.75
CA ARG A 82 -3.08 -19.04 -0.10
C ARG A 82 -2.84 -18.45 1.29
N GLN A 83 -3.15 -17.17 1.44
CA GLN A 83 -3.07 -16.40 2.68
C GLN A 83 -3.91 -15.13 2.49
N VAL A 84 -4.35 -14.53 3.60
CA VAL A 84 -4.98 -13.21 3.55
C VAL A 84 -3.92 -12.18 3.13
N PRO A 85 -4.16 -11.37 2.08
CA PRO A 85 -3.22 -10.33 1.69
C PRO A 85 -3.13 -9.25 2.75
N VAL A 86 -1.94 -8.68 2.90
CA VAL A 86 -1.69 -7.54 3.81
C VAL A 86 -2.29 -6.27 3.20
N ASP A 87 -2.99 -5.48 4.02
CA ASP A 87 -3.37 -4.12 3.65
C ASP A 87 -2.09 -3.26 3.59
N PRO A 88 -1.67 -2.76 2.40
CA PRO A 88 -0.40 -2.04 2.25
C PRO A 88 -0.40 -0.68 2.95
N MET A 89 -1.58 -0.18 3.35
CA MET A 89 -1.72 1.06 4.10
C MET A 89 -1.44 0.81 5.58
N THR A 90 -2.07 -0.18 6.21
CA THR A 90 -1.84 -0.46 7.63
C THR A 90 -0.59 -1.32 7.89
N GLY A 91 -0.18 -2.12 6.90
CA GLY A 91 0.89 -3.10 7.03
C GLY A 91 0.46 -4.39 7.75
N SER A 92 -0.84 -4.64 7.89
CA SER A 92 -1.39 -5.83 8.53
C SER A 92 -2.43 -6.54 7.65
N ASP A 93 -2.56 -7.85 7.79
CA ASP A 93 -3.64 -8.67 7.22
C ASP A 93 -4.88 -8.73 8.12
N SER A 94 -4.78 -8.26 9.37
CA SER A 94 -5.85 -8.36 10.37
C SER A 94 -6.72 -7.10 10.48
N THR A 95 -6.36 -6.03 9.76
CA THR A 95 -7.00 -4.71 9.91
C THR A 95 -8.10 -4.44 8.89
N TRP A 96 -8.36 -5.37 7.97
CA TRP A 96 -9.42 -5.23 6.99
C TRP A 96 -10.77 -4.97 7.70
N LYS A 97 -11.48 -3.93 7.24
CA LYS A 97 -12.84 -3.63 7.70
C LYS A 97 -13.79 -4.52 6.92
N ILE A 98 -14.35 -5.51 7.60
CA ILE A 98 -15.29 -6.48 7.03
C ILE A 98 -16.71 -5.89 7.10
N ILE A 99 -17.44 -5.98 5.99
CA ILE A 99 -18.84 -5.59 5.90
C ILE A 99 -19.66 -6.85 5.67
N MET A 100 -20.58 -7.11 6.59
CA MET A 100 -21.49 -8.25 6.50
C MET A 100 -22.77 -7.84 5.77
N GLU A 101 -23.34 -8.77 5.00
CA GLU A 101 -24.70 -8.62 4.49
C GLU A 101 -25.72 -8.71 5.62
N ASP A 102 -26.91 -8.16 5.40
CA ASP A 102 -28.04 -8.40 6.30
C ASP A 102 -28.51 -9.86 6.16
N ALA A 103 -28.94 -10.48 7.27
CA ALA A 103 -29.42 -11.86 7.26
C ALA A 103 -30.57 -12.09 6.26
N MET A 104 -31.41 -11.09 6.03
CA MET A 104 -32.51 -11.15 5.05
C MET A 104 -32.05 -11.14 3.59
N ASN A 105 -30.82 -10.67 3.33
CA ASN A 105 -30.21 -10.63 2.00
C ASN A 105 -29.25 -11.81 1.76
N SER A 106 -28.97 -12.61 2.79
CA SER A 106 -28.11 -13.79 2.67
C SER A 106 -28.73 -14.87 1.80
N ILE A 107 -27.89 -15.60 1.05
CA ILE A 107 -28.33 -16.65 0.12
C ILE A 107 -29.14 -17.74 0.85
N ASP A 108 -28.67 -18.15 2.03
CA ASP A 108 -29.31 -19.16 2.86
C ASP A 108 -30.41 -18.56 3.76
N GLN A 109 -30.56 -17.23 3.83
CA GLN A 109 -31.51 -16.50 4.68
C GLN A 109 -31.44 -16.85 6.18
N THR A 110 -30.36 -17.52 6.60
CA THR A 110 -30.17 -18.05 7.95
C THR A 110 -29.03 -17.34 8.69
N GLU A 111 -27.92 -17.06 8.00
CA GLU A 111 -26.72 -16.46 8.59
C GLU A 111 -26.11 -15.39 7.67
N PRO A 112 -25.88 -14.17 8.18
CA PRO A 112 -25.17 -13.14 7.42
C PRO A 112 -23.70 -13.53 7.26
N GLY A 113 -23.10 -13.27 6.10
CA GLY A 113 -21.65 -13.42 5.89
C GLY A 113 -21.00 -12.18 5.30
N ILE A 114 -19.70 -12.25 5.05
CA ILE A 114 -18.94 -11.15 4.47
C ILE A 114 -19.43 -10.90 3.04
N PHE A 115 -19.87 -9.67 2.78
CA PHE A 115 -20.27 -9.18 1.47
C PHE A 115 -19.20 -8.28 0.85
N ASP A 116 -18.54 -7.46 1.67
CA ASP A 116 -17.53 -6.52 1.22
C ASP A 116 -16.38 -6.38 2.23
N VAL A 117 -15.23 -5.96 1.74
CA VAL A 117 -14.01 -5.72 2.53
C VAL A 117 -13.45 -4.37 2.16
N LYS A 118 -13.05 -3.60 3.17
CA LYS A 118 -12.44 -2.26 3.00
C LYS A 118 -11.15 -2.11 3.77
N SER A 119 -10.32 -1.15 3.37
CA SER A 119 -9.06 -0.89 4.10
C SER A 119 -9.30 -0.50 5.56
N GLY A 120 -8.41 -0.96 6.44
CA GLY A 120 -8.38 -0.57 7.85
C GLY A 120 -7.83 0.82 8.12
N SER A 121 -7.24 1.46 7.11
CA SER A 121 -6.51 2.71 7.26
C SER A 121 -7.44 3.92 7.35
N ASP A 122 -7.23 4.77 8.37
CA ASP A 122 -7.94 6.06 8.52
C ASP A 122 -7.28 7.21 7.73
N ARG A 123 -6.24 6.91 6.93
CA ARG A 123 -5.60 7.90 6.06
C ARG A 123 -6.46 8.20 4.82
N ILE A 124 -6.09 9.30 4.16
CA ILE A 124 -6.71 9.76 2.91
C ILE A 124 -5.78 9.44 1.73
N SER A 125 -6.38 9.04 0.61
CA SER A 125 -5.70 8.81 -0.65
C SER A 125 -5.13 10.08 -1.26
N LEU A 126 -4.28 9.92 -2.27
CA LEU A 126 -3.75 11.04 -3.04
C LEU A 126 -4.84 11.82 -3.80
N GLU A 127 -6.01 11.19 -4.00
CA GLU A 127 -7.19 11.77 -4.66
C GLU A 127 -8.21 12.36 -3.66
N GLY A 128 -7.94 12.31 -2.36
CA GLY A 128 -8.80 12.92 -1.33
C GLY A 128 -9.89 12.01 -0.75
N THR A 129 -10.04 10.78 -1.23
CA THR A 129 -10.97 9.78 -0.67
C THR A 129 -10.33 9.04 0.51
N PRO A 130 -11.03 8.83 1.64
CA PRO A 130 -10.56 7.97 2.73
C PRO A 130 -10.34 6.53 2.27
N TYR A 131 -9.26 5.88 2.73
CA TYR A 131 -9.03 4.46 2.39
C TYR A 131 -10.10 3.53 2.95
N SER A 132 -10.74 3.90 4.06
CA SER A 132 -11.85 3.15 4.63
C SER A 132 -13.11 3.12 3.75
N GLU A 133 -13.17 3.94 2.70
CA GLU A 133 -14.25 3.91 1.70
C GLU A 133 -13.92 3.00 0.51
N TRP A 134 -12.67 2.58 0.36
CA TRP A 134 -12.19 1.72 -0.73
C TRP A 134 -12.40 0.25 -0.44
#